data_AF-A0A6C0KDH4-F1
#
_entry.id   AF-A0A6C0KDH4-F1
#
_cell.length_a   1.000
_cell.length_b   1.000
_cell.length_c   1.000
_cell.angle_alpha   90.00
_cell.angle_beta   90.00
_cell.angle_gamma   90.00
#
_symmetry.space_group_name_H-M   'P 1'
#
loop_
_entity.id
_entity.type
_entity.pdbx_description
1 polymer ?
#
loop_
_entity_poly.entity_id
_entity_poly.type
_entity_poly.pdbx_seq_one_letter_code
_entity_poly.pdbx_strand_id
1 'polypeptide(L)'
;MEKRITSKTRIYVQNLKEQLKNKIVADGKMDNGYMNELVQYIYDYPQLVFLPQDFQKRKRVKNIVPFFERCCALRANGEQCTRRKKNHPKFCGTHVKGTPHGEITQSETPKTHTKKTCWAQEIKGIIYYIDDGGNVYDTDDILGEAINPRVIAKYEKKDDNYNIPAFFK
;
A
#
# COMPACT_ATOMS: atom_id res chain seq x y z
N MET A 1 -11.93 25.06 -3.96
CA MET A 1 -10.89 25.27 -2.94
C MET A 1 -9.58 25.71 -3.58
N GLU A 2 -9.15 25.01 -4.64
CA GLU A 2 -7.93 25.29 -5.43
C GLU A 2 -7.84 26.74 -5.91
N LYS A 3 -8.83 27.25 -6.67
CA LYS A 3 -8.88 28.64 -7.14
C LYS A 3 -8.69 29.68 -6.02
N ARG A 4 -9.23 29.41 -4.83
CA ARG A 4 -9.12 30.31 -3.67
C ARG A 4 -7.70 30.33 -3.10
N ILE A 5 -7.04 29.17 -3.05
CA ILE A 5 -5.65 29.05 -2.58
C ILE A 5 -4.72 29.71 -3.58
N THR A 6 -4.86 29.42 -4.87
CA THR A 6 -4.08 30.06 -5.95
C THR A 6 -4.21 31.57 -5.90
N SER A 7 -5.42 32.10 -5.73
CA SER A 7 -5.65 33.55 -5.61
C SER A 7 -4.97 34.15 -4.39
N LYS A 8 -5.10 33.53 -3.21
CA LYS A 8 -4.41 33.99 -1.98
C LYS A 8 -2.90 34.00 -2.13
N THR A 9 -2.33 32.94 -2.70
CA THR A 9 -0.88 32.85 -2.92
C THR A 9 -0.41 33.89 -3.92
N ARG A 10 -1.16 34.13 -5.01
CA ARG A 10 -0.84 35.16 -6.00
C ARG A 10 -0.81 36.56 -5.37
N ILE A 11 -1.82 36.90 -4.57
CA ILE A 11 -1.88 38.19 -3.85
C ILE A 11 -0.70 38.32 -2.90
N TYR A 12 -0.40 37.28 -2.11
CA TYR A 12 0.71 37.29 -1.18
C TYR A 12 2.07 37.53 -1.88
N VAL A 13 2.33 36.80 -2.98
CA VAL A 13 3.58 36.95 -3.75
C VAL A 13 3.66 38.31 -4.43
N GLN A 14 2.54 38.85 -4.95
CA GLN A 14 2.51 40.20 -5.52
C GLN A 14 2.87 41.27 -4.48
N ASN A 15 2.25 41.20 -3.29
CA ASN A 15 2.55 42.12 -2.20
C ASN A 15 4.02 42.01 -1.75
N LEU A 16 4.60 40.81 -1.74
CA LEU A 16 6.02 40.61 -1.45
C LEU A 16 6.92 41.29 -2.48
N LYS A 17 6.64 41.09 -3.78
CA LYS A 17 7.41 41.72 -4.88
C LYS A 17 7.34 43.26 -4.79
N GLU A 18 6.17 43.80 -4.47
CA GLU A 18 5.96 45.24 -4.30
C GLU A 18 6.72 45.80 -3.08
N GLN A 19 6.68 45.13 -1.93
CA GLN A 19 7.45 45.54 -0.75
C GLN A 19 8.96 45.49 -0.99
N LEU A 20 9.44 44.46 -1.70
CA LEU A 20 10.85 44.35 -2.08
C LEU A 20 11.25 45.51 -3.00
N LYS A 21 10.48 45.78 -4.06
CA LYS A 21 10.72 46.92 -4.95
C LYS A 21 10.77 48.23 -4.17
N ASN A 22 9.78 48.49 -3.31
CA ASN A 22 9.72 49.72 -2.52
C ASN A 22 10.92 49.85 -1.58
N LYS A 23 11.39 48.75 -0.99
CA LYS A 23 12.58 48.76 -0.14
C LYS A 23 13.86 49.04 -0.92
N ILE A 24 14.03 48.43 -2.10
CA ILE A 24 15.20 48.66 -2.97
C ILE A 24 15.28 50.13 -3.38
N VAL A 25 14.16 50.70 -3.82
CA VAL A 25 14.08 52.12 -4.22
C VAL A 25 14.31 53.06 -3.03
N ALA A 26 13.76 52.72 -1.85
CA ALA A 26 13.89 53.55 -0.65
C ALA A 26 15.29 53.51 -0.03
N ASP A 27 16.00 52.37 -0.09
CA ASP A 27 17.37 52.28 0.41
C ASP A 27 18.31 53.15 -0.42
N GLY A 28 18.14 53.23 -1.75
CA GLY A 28 18.91 54.12 -2.63
C GLY A 28 20.44 53.90 -2.60
N LYS A 29 20.90 52.75 -2.10
CA LYS A 29 22.32 52.43 -1.88
C LYS A 29 23.04 51.90 -3.11
N MET A 30 22.36 51.80 -4.25
CA MET A 30 22.84 51.16 -5.47
C MET A 30 22.68 52.09 -6.68
N ASP A 31 23.43 51.82 -7.74
CA ASP A 31 23.26 52.52 -9.02
C ASP A 31 21.87 52.25 -9.64
N ASN A 32 21.31 53.26 -10.31
CA ASN A 32 19.97 53.18 -10.91
C ASN A 32 19.86 52.07 -11.98
N GLY A 33 20.93 51.80 -12.73
CA GLY A 33 20.97 50.71 -13.71
C GLY A 33 20.83 49.35 -13.03
N TYR A 34 21.65 49.10 -12.01
CA TYR A 34 21.63 47.85 -11.25
C TYR A 34 20.32 47.66 -10.45
N MET A 35 19.74 48.75 -9.92
CA MET A 35 18.44 48.69 -9.25
C MET A 35 17.32 48.23 -10.20
N ASN A 36 17.31 48.74 -11.44
CA ASN A 36 16.31 48.37 -12.43
C ASN A 36 16.46 46.90 -12.86
N GLU A 37 17.70 46.43 -13.06
CA GLU A 37 17.99 45.03 -13.38
C GLU A 37 17.50 44.08 -12.27
N LEU A 38 17.78 44.44 -11.01
CA LEU A 38 17.38 43.64 -9.86
C LEU A 38 15.85 43.62 -9.66
N VAL A 39 15.17 44.74 -9.89
CA VAL A 39 13.69 44.79 -9.88
C VAL A 39 13.12 43.93 -11.01
N GLN A 40 13.65 44.02 -12.23
CA GLN A 40 13.22 43.16 -13.34
C GLN A 40 13.35 41.67 -12.99
N TYR A 41 14.51 41.27 -12.47
CA TYR A 41 14.75 39.89 -12.05
C TYR A 41 13.72 39.38 -11.03
N ILE A 42 13.34 40.20 -10.05
CA ILE A 42 12.30 39.85 -9.06
C ILE A 42 10.93 39.64 -9.72
N TYR A 43 10.56 40.48 -10.68
CA TYR A 43 9.27 40.38 -11.36
C TYR A 43 9.21 39.22 -12.36
N ASP A 44 10.31 38.93 -13.04
CA ASP A 44 10.44 37.82 -13.99
C ASP A 44 10.49 36.45 -13.31
N TYR A 45 10.76 36.40 -11.99
CA TYR A 45 10.75 35.15 -11.25
C TYR A 45 9.40 34.41 -11.40
N PRO A 46 9.42 33.11 -11.78
CA PRO A 46 8.23 32.32 -12.08
C PRO A 46 7.18 32.33 -10.98
N GLN A 47 5.90 32.34 -11.38
CA GLN A 47 4.79 32.23 -10.43
C GLN A 47 4.65 30.79 -9.91
N LEU A 48 4.29 30.65 -8.64
CA LEU A 48 3.96 29.34 -8.07
C LEU A 48 2.65 28.84 -8.67
N VAL A 49 2.69 27.68 -9.33
CA VAL A 49 1.52 27.01 -9.91
C VAL A 49 1.24 25.73 -9.12
N PHE A 50 0.03 25.64 -8.58
CA PHE A 50 -0.45 24.40 -7.96
C PHE A 50 -1.02 23.48 -9.03
N LEU A 51 -0.57 22.22 -9.02
CA LEU A 51 -1.02 21.18 -9.92
C LEU A 51 -2.18 20.40 -9.28
N PRO A 52 -3.04 19.73 -10.07
CA PRO A 52 -4.15 18.93 -9.53
C PRO A 52 -3.71 17.87 -8.51
N GLN A 53 -2.51 17.32 -8.69
CA GLN A 53 -1.90 16.35 -7.77
C GLN A 53 -1.65 16.92 -6.36
N ASP A 54 -1.44 18.22 -6.20
CA ASP A 54 -1.21 18.87 -4.91
C ASP A 54 -2.47 18.87 -4.03
N PHE A 55 -3.64 18.74 -4.66
CA PHE A 55 -4.94 18.68 -4.00
C PHE A 55 -5.48 17.25 -3.87
N GLN A 56 -4.80 16.26 -4.45
CA GLN A 56 -5.21 14.86 -4.33
C GLN A 56 -4.96 14.36 -2.91
N LYS A 57 -6.02 13.85 -2.26
CA LYS A 57 -5.86 13.12 -1.00
C LYS A 57 -4.99 11.89 -1.27
N ARG A 58 -3.82 11.83 -0.61
CA ARG A 58 -2.97 10.64 -0.69
C ARG A 58 -3.79 9.41 -0.33
N LYS A 59 -3.88 8.46 -1.27
CA LYS A 59 -4.49 7.17 -1.01
C LYS A 59 -3.57 6.43 -0.05
N ARG A 60 -3.91 6.42 1.24
CA ARG A 60 -3.19 5.58 2.21
C ARG A 60 -3.33 4.13 1.73
N VAL A 61 -2.19 3.47 1.50
CA VAL A 61 -2.17 2.02 1.25
C VAL A 61 -2.85 1.36 2.44
N LYS A 62 -3.99 0.71 2.18
CA LYS A 62 -4.70 -0.03 3.21
C LYS A 62 -3.99 -1.37 3.34
N ASN A 63 -3.21 -1.55 4.40
CA ASN A 63 -2.74 -2.88 4.76
C ASN A 63 -3.97 -3.73 5.08
N ILE A 64 -4.16 -4.79 4.30
CA ILE A 64 -5.28 -5.70 4.47
C ILE A 64 -4.97 -6.54 5.71
N VAL A 65 -5.82 -6.43 6.74
CA VAL A 65 -5.72 -7.31 7.91
C VAL A 65 -6.27 -8.69 7.51
N PRO A 66 -5.52 -9.79 7.70
CA PRO A 66 -6.02 -11.14 7.47
C PRO A 66 -7.33 -11.40 8.25
N PHE A 67 -8.27 -12.17 7.66
CA PHE A 67 -9.59 -12.38 8.25
C PHE A 67 -9.55 -12.90 9.69
N PHE A 68 -8.63 -13.81 10.00
CA PHE A 68 -8.47 -14.39 11.34
C PHE A 68 -7.98 -13.39 12.40
N GLU A 69 -7.39 -12.27 11.98
CA GLU A 69 -6.94 -11.18 12.87
C GLU A 69 -7.93 -10.01 12.90
N ARG A 70 -9.00 -10.05 12.10
CA ARG A 70 -10.03 -9.00 12.11
C ARG A 70 -10.88 -9.08 13.35
N CYS A 71 -11.42 -7.92 13.71
CA CYS A 71 -12.43 -7.78 14.74
C CYS A 71 -13.74 -8.50 14.33
N CYS A 72 -14.36 -9.22 15.26
CA CYS A 72 -15.61 -9.96 15.05
C CYS A 72 -16.88 -9.10 15.20
N ALA A 73 -16.76 -7.80 15.49
CA ALA A 73 -17.93 -6.92 15.63
C ALA A 73 -18.36 -6.33 14.28
N LEU A 74 -19.66 -6.05 14.17
CA LEU A 74 -20.28 -5.38 13.05
C LEU A 74 -20.23 -3.87 13.22
N ARG A 75 -20.04 -3.18 12.09
CA ARG A 75 -20.22 -1.73 11.96
C ARG A 75 -21.71 -1.41 11.81
N ALA A 76 -22.05 -0.12 11.87
CA ALA A 76 -23.42 0.35 11.65
C ALA A 76 -24.01 -0.04 10.28
N ASN A 77 -23.16 -0.37 9.30
CA ASN A 77 -23.59 -0.87 7.99
C ASN A 77 -23.79 -2.40 7.95
N GLY A 78 -23.67 -3.11 9.07
CA GLY A 78 -23.80 -4.58 9.14
C GLY A 78 -22.59 -5.36 8.63
N GLU A 79 -21.49 -4.70 8.23
CA GLU A 79 -20.28 -5.38 7.76
C GLU A 79 -19.27 -5.66 8.89
N GLN A 80 -18.42 -6.68 8.68
CA GLN A 80 -17.31 -6.97 9.58
C GLN A 80 -16.37 -5.77 9.75
N CYS A 81 -16.01 -5.48 10.99
CA CYS A 81 -14.97 -4.50 11.27
C CYS A 81 -13.61 -4.92 10.68
N THR A 82 -13.08 -4.12 9.76
CA THR A 82 -11.77 -4.36 9.11
C THR A 82 -10.54 -4.06 10.00
N ARG A 83 -10.72 -3.75 11.28
CA ARG A 83 -9.62 -3.42 12.21
C ARG A 83 -9.05 -4.69 12.82
N ARG A 84 -7.74 -4.70 13.10
CA ARG A 84 -7.07 -5.79 13.82
C ARG A 84 -7.58 -5.92 15.25
N LYS A 85 -7.83 -7.14 15.69
CA LYS A 85 -8.19 -7.47 17.08
C LYS A 85 -7.00 -7.17 18.01
N LYS A 86 -7.27 -6.67 19.22
CA LYS A 86 -6.20 -6.51 20.22
C LYS A 86 -5.84 -7.91 20.75
N ASN A 87 -4.64 -8.12 21.27
CA ASN A 87 -4.14 -9.42 21.77
C ASN A 87 -5.19 -10.18 22.62
N HIS A 88 -5.95 -11.07 21.96
CA HIS A 88 -7.00 -11.93 22.53
C HIS A 88 -8.25 -11.28 23.18
N PRO A 89 -8.75 -10.13 22.70
CA PRO A 89 -10.23 -10.00 22.60
C PRO A 89 -10.74 -10.19 21.17
N LYS A 90 -11.95 -10.74 21.03
CA LYS A 90 -12.71 -10.85 19.76
C LYS A 90 -12.87 -9.51 19.02
N PHE A 91 -12.59 -8.39 19.71
CA PHE A 91 -12.87 -7.04 19.24
C PHE A 91 -11.59 -6.18 19.12
N CYS A 92 -11.63 -5.20 18.22
CA CYS A 92 -10.62 -4.15 18.16
C CYS A 92 -10.82 -3.16 19.30
N GLY A 93 -9.82 -2.33 19.62
CA GLY A 93 -9.89 -1.39 20.74
C GLY A 93 -11.09 -0.42 20.72
N THR A 94 -11.70 -0.19 19.56
CA THR A 94 -12.90 0.65 19.43
C THR A 94 -14.18 -0.09 19.79
N HIS A 95 -14.33 -1.34 19.37
CA HIS A 95 -15.48 -2.18 19.75
C HIS A 95 -15.34 -2.80 21.15
N VAL A 96 -14.18 -2.65 21.80
CA VAL A 96 -14.05 -2.89 23.24
C VAL A 96 -14.56 -1.69 24.05
N LYS A 97 -14.36 -0.46 23.55
CA LYS A 97 -14.77 0.78 24.22
C LYS A 97 -16.22 1.20 23.93
N GLY A 98 -16.77 0.78 22.79
CA GLY A 98 -18.13 1.10 22.36
C GLY A 98 -18.95 -0.15 22.12
N THR A 99 -20.27 -0.02 22.13
CA THR A 99 -21.19 -1.13 21.89
C THR A 99 -21.12 -1.59 20.43
N PRO A 100 -20.80 -2.86 20.16
CA PRO A 100 -20.85 -3.40 18.81
C PRO A 100 -22.29 -3.42 18.29
N HIS A 101 -22.50 -3.15 17.00
CA HIS A 101 -23.81 -3.22 16.35
C HIS A 101 -24.26 -4.68 16.04
N GLY A 102 -23.69 -5.64 16.77
CA GLY A 102 -23.76 -7.07 16.50
C GLY A 102 -22.37 -7.71 16.40
N GLU A 103 -22.34 -9.03 16.45
CA GLU A 103 -21.14 -9.83 16.28
C GLU A 103 -21.35 -10.85 15.16
N ILE A 104 -20.25 -11.22 14.51
CA ILE A 104 -20.24 -12.31 13.54
C ILE A 104 -20.14 -13.59 14.34
N THR A 105 -21.28 -14.26 14.50
CA THR A 105 -21.33 -15.66 14.92
C THR A 105 -20.65 -16.46 13.82
N GLN A 106 -19.54 -17.13 14.12
CA GLN A 106 -18.90 -18.04 13.17
C GLN A 106 -19.82 -19.27 12.97
N SER A 107 -20.87 -19.14 12.16
CA SER A 107 -21.40 -20.29 11.44
C SER A 107 -20.53 -20.42 10.18
N GLU A 108 -19.52 -21.30 10.28
CA GLU A 108 -18.86 -21.96 9.15
C GLU A 108 -18.85 -21.16 7.84
N THR A 109 -18.00 -20.12 7.77
CA THR A 109 -17.51 -19.75 6.44
C THR A 109 -16.64 -20.91 5.98
N PRO A 110 -16.96 -21.61 4.87
CA PRO A 110 -16.09 -22.66 4.37
C PRO A 110 -14.71 -22.02 4.16
N LYS A 111 -13.68 -22.62 4.75
CA LYS A 111 -12.30 -22.13 4.64
C LYS A 111 -12.00 -21.97 3.15
N THR A 112 -12.00 -20.74 2.63
CA THR A 112 -11.76 -20.49 1.20
C THR A 112 -10.29 -20.70 0.82
N HIS A 113 -9.41 -20.78 1.81
CA HIS A 113 -7.97 -20.97 1.65
C HIS A 113 -7.45 -22.01 2.65
N THR A 114 -6.69 -22.96 2.13
CA THR A 114 -5.97 -23.97 2.93
C THR A 114 -4.49 -23.66 2.82
N LYS A 115 -3.81 -23.47 3.96
CA LYS A 115 -2.35 -23.34 3.97
C LYS A 115 -1.74 -24.72 3.76
N LYS A 116 -0.96 -24.88 2.70
CA LYS A 116 -0.13 -26.08 2.45
C LYS A 116 1.33 -25.73 2.65
N THR A 117 2.09 -26.67 3.20
CA THR A 117 3.55 -26.55 3.35
C THR A 117 4.20 -27.30 2.20
N CYS A 118 5.04 -26.62 1.43
CA CYS A 118 5.83 -27.24 0.37
C CYS A 118 7.31 -27.24 0.78
N TRP A 119 8.06 -28.25 0.35
CA TRP A 119 9.51 -28.32 0.54
C TRP A 119 10.19 -28.75 -0.75
N ALA A 120 11.49 -28.44 -0.86
CA ALA A 120 12.33 -28.86 -1.98
C ALA A 120 12.79 -30.31 -1.76
N GLN A 121 12.60 -31.16 -2.76
CA GLN A 121 13.04 -32.54 -2.78
C GLN A 121 13.82 -32.81 -4.07
N GLU A 122 15.01 -33.38 -3.93
CA GLU A 122 15.80 -33.83 -5.06
C GLU A 122 15.27 -35.19 -5.54
N ILE A 123 14.91 -35.27 -6.82
CA ILE A 123 14.41 -36.48 -7.48
C ILE A 123 15.21 -36.64 -8.77
N LYS A 124 16.02 -37.70 -8.86
CA LYS A 124 16.87 -38.01 -10.02
C LYS A 124 17.77 -36.82 -10.45
N GLY A 125 18.30 -36.07 -9.50
CA GLY A 125 19.23 -34.96 -9.74
C GLY A 125 18.56 -33.61 -10.09
N ILE A 126 17.23 -33.55 -10.08
CA ILE A 126 16.47 -32.30 -10.31
C ILE A 126 15.70 -31.97 -9.04
N ILE A 127 15.73 -30.69 -8.64
CA ILE A 127 15.01 -30.20 -7.47
C ILE A 127 13.55 -29.93 -7.87
N TYR A 128 12.63 -30.55 -7.15
CA TYR A 128 11.20 -30.32 -7.28
C TYR A 128 10.61 -29.82 -5.96
N TYR A 129 9.56 -29.00 -6.05
CA TYR A 129 8.81 -28.57 -4.88
C TYR A 129 7.57 -29.47 -4.71
N ILE A 130 7.48 -30.13 -3.55
CA ILE A 130 6.42 -31.12 -3.27
C ILE A 130 5.69 -30.81 -1.96
N ASP A 131 4.45 -31.31 -1.82
CA ASP A 131 3.67 -31.26 -0.57
C ASP A 131 3.41 -32.65 0.03
N ASP A 132 2.80 -32.66 1.22
CA ASP A 132 2.32 -33.86 1.91
C ASP A 132 1.15 -34.55 1.19
N GLY A 133 0.47 -33.83 0.30
CA GLY A 133 -0.64 -34.30 -0.52
C GLY A 133 -0.24 -35.02 -1.82
N GLY A 134 1.04 -35.33 -2.02
CA GLY A 134 1.52 -36.05 -3.21
C GLY A 134 1.63 -35.19 -4.47
N ASN A 135 1.57 -33.85 -4.35
CA ASN A 135 1.59 -32.93 -5.49
C ASN A 135 3.01 -32.40 -5.73
N VAL A 136 3.34 -32.22 -7.01
CA VAL A 136 4.55 -31.54 -7.48
C VAL A 136 4.13 -30.21 -8.07
N TYR A 137 4.74 -29.12 -7.58
CA TYR A 137 4.40 -27.75 -7.99
C TYR A 137 5.37 -27.20 -9.02
N ASP A 138 4.87 -26.26 -9.81
CA ASP A 138 5.70 -25.46 -10.71
C ASP A 138 6.71 -24.63 -9.91
N THR A 139 7.96 -24.60 -10.39
CA THR A 139 9.06 -23.94 -9.66
C THR A 139 8.92 -22.42 -9.70
N ASP A 140 8.48 -21.85 -10.82
CA ASP A 140 8.35 -20.41 -10.97
C ASP A 140 7.22 -19.89 -10.08
N ASP A 141 6.12 -20.64 -9.96
CA ASP A 141 5.00 -20.28 -9.07
C ASP A 141 5.41 -20.30 -7.59
N ILE A 142 6.25 -21.25 -7.18
CA ILE A 142 6.74 -21.35 -5.79
C ILE A 142 7.74 -20.23 -5.48
N LEU A 143 8.70 -19.99 -6.38
CA LEU A 143 9.69 -18.92 -6.24
C LEU A 143 9.02 -17.53 -6.31
N GLY A 144 7.93 -17.40 -7.06
CA GLY A 144 7.14 -16.19 -7.20
C GLY A 144 6.10 -15.96 -6.09
N GLU A 145 6.06 -16.80 -5.05
CA GLU A 145 5.09 -16.73 -3.95
C GLU A 145 3.61 -16.70 -4.43
N ALA A 146 3.29 -17.47 -5.47
CA ALA A 146 1.95 -17.51 -6.02
C ALA A 146 0.93 -18.05 -4.99
N ILE A 147 -0.24 -17.41 -4.89
CA ILE A 147 -1.30 -17.77 -3.93
C ILE A 147 -1.90 -19.17 -4.24
N ASN A 148 -1.90 -19.57 -5.51
CA ASN A 148 -2.38 -20.87 -5.99
C ASN A 148 -1.35 -21.43 -7.00
N PRO A 149 -0.23 -21.98 -6.54
CA PRO A 149 0.80 -22.50 -7.44
C PRO A 149 0.26 -23.70 -8.23
N ARG A 150 0.64 -23.80 -9.50
CA ARG A 150 0.19 -24.86 -10.41
C ARG A 150 0.79 -26.19 -10.00
N VAL A 151 -0.03 -27.23 -9.99
CA VAL A 151 0.41 -28.62 -9.84
C VAL A 151 0.76 -29.16 -11.22
N ILE A 152 2.04 -29.50 -11.42
CA ILE A 152 2.57 -29.99 -12.70
C ILE A 152 2.56 -31.52 -12.78
N ALA A 153 2.65 -32.21 -11.65
CA ALA A 153 2.64 -33.67 -11.57
C ALA A 153 2.24 -34.17 -10.18
N LYS A 154 2.16 -35.50 -10.04
CA LYS A 154 2.10 -36.17 -8.73
C LYS A 154 3.34 -37.02 -8.53
N TYR A 155 3.82 -37.06 -7.29
CA TYR A 155 4.92 -37.94 -6.92
C TYR A 155 4.40 -39.15 -6.16
N GLU A 156 5.10 -40.26 -6.28
CA GLU A 156 4.91 -41.47 -5.49
C GLU A 156 6.13 -41.65 -4.61
N LYS A 157 5.91 -41.95 -3.34
CA LYS A 157 6.96 -42.36 -2.41
C LYS A 157 6.89 -43.87 -2.23
N LYS A 158 7.90 -44.59 -2.72
CA LYS A 158 8.12 -46.02 -2.42
C LYS A 158 9.31 -46.11 -1.48
N ASP A 159 9.03 -46.50 -0.25
CA ASP A 159 9.99 -46.50 0.87
C ASP A 159 10.61 -45.11 1.06
N ASP A 160 11.89 -44.93 0.75
CA ASP A 160 12.61 -43.64 0.80
C ASP A 160 12.86 -43.01 -0.58
N ASN A 161 12.40 -43.66 -1.65
CA ASN A 161 12.58 -43.15 -3.01
C ASN A 161 11.33 -42.42 -3.49
N TYR A 162 11.54 -41.15 -3.83
CA TYR A 162 10.56 -40.32 -4.52
C TYR A 162 10.66 -40.57 -6.02
N ASN A 163 9.53 -40.77 -6.68
CA ASN A 163 9.46 -40.87 -8.13
C ASN A 163 8.30 -40.04 -8.67
N ILE A 164 8.46 -39.48 -9.86
CA ILE A 164 7.40 -38.75 -10.56
C ILE A 164 7.07 -39.53 -11.84
N PRO A 165 6.03 -40.38 -11.84
CA PRO A 165 5.70 -41.23 -12.98
C PRO A 165 5.43 -40.46 -14.28
N ALA A 166 4.97 -39.20 -14.16
CA ALA A 166 4.68 -38.35 -15.31
C ALA A 166 5.95 -37.92 -16.07
N PHE A 167 7.10 -37.80 -15.40
CA PHE A 167 8.35 -37.36 -16.00
C PHE A 167 9.31 -38.52 -16.25
N PHE A 168 9.22 -39.58 -15.45
CA PHE A 168 10.12 -40.70 -15.53
C PHE A 168 9.33 -42.01 -15.54
N LYS A 169 9.24 -42.64 -16.71
CA LYS A 169 8.76 -44.01 -16.88
C LYS A 169 9.81 -45.01 -16.42
#